data_AF-A0A453GGV1-F1
#
_entry.id   AF-A0A453GGV1-F1
#
_cell.length_a   1.000
_cell.length_b   1.000
_cell.length_c   1.000
_cell.angle_alpha   90.00
_cell.angle_beta   90.00
_cell.angle_gamma   90.00
#
_symmetry.space_group_name_H-M   'P 1'
#
loop_
_entity.id
_entity.type
_entity.pdbx_description
1 polymer ?
#
loop_
_entity_poly.entity_id
_entity_poly.type
_entity_poly.pdbx_seq_one_letter_code
_entity_poly.pdbx_strand_id
1 'polypeptide(L)'
;MPPVLESDMHSREYLAEQKCKGEAYLKERDARIAEHKAAEQESLKDIQSIARSLVYPSAPNAQLTQKARGADDCSDLEYEPDAEEEAYVEEEDLRGEEEVALPKSKAMKICQMNKENREAVRQHQKTGSMSYVSYFSKLKKDKYNNHDPSPIEFFKDTHTNSKTDSMS
;
A
#
# COMPACT_ATOMS: atom_id res chain seq x y z
N MET A 1 44.85 -12.60 31.64
CA MET A 1 43.50 -12.33 31.07
C MET A 1 42.67 -11.70 32.17
N PRO A 2 42.14 -10.47 32.01
CA PRO A 2 41.24 -9.91 33.02
C PRO A 2 39.90 -10.68 32.98
N PRO A 3 39.26 -10.93 34.14
CA PRO A 3 37.95 -11.57 34.17
C PRO A 3 36.91 -10.63 33.57
N VAL A 4 36.06 -11.16 32.68
CA VAL A 4 34.92 -10.44 32.13
C VAL A 4 33.92 -10.21 33.27
N LEU A 5 33.55 -8.95 33.50
CA LEU A 5 32.60 -8.57 34.54
C LEU A 5 31.21 -9.17 34.22
N GLU A 6 30.60 -9.86 35.19
CA GLU A 6 29.29 -10.51 35.05
C GLU A 6 28.19 -9.54 34.55
N SER A 7 28.31 -8.24 34.85
CA SER A 7 27.42 -7.19 34.36
C SER A 7 27.46 -7.03 32.83
N ASP A 8 28.61 -7.28 32.19
CA ASP A 8 28.79 -7.17 30.73
C ASP A 8 28.16 -8.38 30.02
N MET A 9 28.14 -9.56 30.66
CA MET A 9 27.45 -10.74 30.13
C MET A 9 25.93 -10.56 30.10
N HIS A 10 25.32 -10.13 31.21
CA HIS A 10 23.88 -9.88 31.30
C HIS A 10 23.42 -8.80 30.29
N SER A 11 24.27 -7.80 30.02
CA SER A 11 23.97 -6.74 29.04
C SER A 11 23.94 -7.27 27.60
N ARG A 12 24.85 -8.19 27.24
CA ARG A 12 24.90 -8.80 25.92
C ARG A 12 23.74 -9.75 25.67
N GLU A 13 23.38 -10.55 26.68
CA GLU A 13 22.24 -11.46 26.61
C GLU A 13 20.92 -10.70 26.43
N TYR A 14 20.72 -9.62 27.20
CA TYR A 14 19.55 -8.76 27.03
C TYR A 14 19.46 -8.17 25.62
N LEU A 15 20.58 -7.66 25.08
CA LEU A 15 20.60 -7.08 23.74
C LEU A 15 20.30 -8.14 22.65
N ALA A 16 20.83 -9.35 22.79
CA ALA A 16 20.56 -10.45 21.88
C ALA A 16 19.09 -10.87 21.93
N GLU A 17 18.51 -10.95 23.12
CA GLU A 17 17.09 -11.27 23.31
C GLU A 17 16.18 -10.22 22.65
N GLN A 18 16.50 -8.93 22.78
CA GLN A 18 15.75 -7.86 22.12
C GLN A 18 15.83 -7.94 20.59
N LYS A 19 17.01 -8.27 20.05
CA LYS A 19 17.18 -8.49 18.60
C LYS A 19 16.34 -9.66 18.11
N CYS A 20 16.41 -10.81 18.78
CA CYS A 20 15.61 -11.98 18.42
C CYS A 20 14.11 -11.70 18.50
N LYS A 21 13.66 -10.96 19.53
CA LYS A 21 12.25 -10.54 19.65
C LYS A 21 11.82 -9.61 18.52
N GLY A 22 12.67 -8.64 18.15
CA GLY A 22 12.41 -7.73 17.04
C GLY A 22 12.33 -8.45 15.69
N GLU A 23 13.25 -9.39 15.44
CA GLU A 23 13.24 -10.22 14.23
C GLU A 23 12.00 -11.11 14.15
N ALA A 24 11.61 -11.74 15.26
CA ALA A 24 10.39 -12.54 15.33
C ALA A 24 9.13 -11.72 15.00
N TYR A 25 9.03 -10.50 15.55
CA TYR A 25 7.91 -9.60 15.27
C TYR A 25 7.81 -9.22 13.79
N LEU A 26 8.94 -8.87 13.16
CA LEU A 26 8.97 -8.53 11.74
C LEU A 26 8.55 -9.72 10.87
N LYS A 27 9.05 -10.92 11.18
CA LYS A 27 8.69 -12.14 10.47
C LYS A 27 7.20 -12.46 10.58
N GLU A 28 6.63 -12.32 11.77
CA GLU A 28 5.20 -12.54 12.02
C GLU A 28 4.33 -11.51 11.28
N ARG A 29 4.75 -10.24 11.27
CA ARG A 29 4.07 -9.19 10.49
C ARG A 29 4.09 -9.51 9.00
N ASP A 30 5.23 -9.89 8.46
CA ASP A 30 5.37 -10.15 7.03
C ASP A 30 4.59 -11.41 6.61
N ALA A 31 4.51 -12.42 7.48
CA ALA A 31 3.65 -13.58 7.29
C ALA A 31 2.16 -13.19 7.21
N ARG A 32 1.66 -12.35 8.14
CA ARG A 32 0.28 -11.84 8.08
C ARG A 32 -0.02 -11.07 6.81
N ILE A 33 0.93 -10.26 6.34
CA ILE A 33 0.80 -9.52 5.07
C ILE A 33 0.71 -10.49 3.89
N ALA A 34 1.53 -11.55 3.88
CA ALA A 34 1.51 -12.55 2.83
C ALA A 34 0.19 -13.35 2.81
N GLU A 35 -0.31 -13.76 3.98
CA GLU A 35 -1.61 -14.44 4.12
C GLU A 35 -2.76 -13.58 3.60
N HIS A 36 -2.80 -12.31 3.99
CA HIS A 36 -3.83 -11.38 3.52
C HIS A 36 -3.81 -11.23 2.00
N LYS A 37 -2.62 -11.05 1.42
CA LYS A 37 -2.45 -10.95 -0.04
C LYS A 37 -2.86 -12.23 -0.77
N ALA A 38 -2.59 -13.41 -0.19
CA ALA A 38 -2.99 -14.68 -0.77
C ALA A 38 -4.52 -14.84 -0.78
N ALA A 39 -5.19 -14.51 0.34
CA ALA A 39 -6.65 -14.53 0.46
C ALA A 39 -7.32 -13.55 -0.51
N GLU A 40 -6.76 -12.33 -0.66
CA GLU A 40 -7.25 -11.37 -1.66
C GLU A 40 -7.11 -11.92 -3.09
N GLN A 41 -5.96 -12.52 -3.42
CA GLN A 41 -5.72 -13.08 -4.75
C GLN A 41 -6.71 -14.21 -5.08
N GLU A 42 -7.08 -15.05 -4.11
CA GLU A 42 -8.10 -16.08 -4.27
C GLU A 42 -9.47 -15.47 -4.58
N SER A 43 -9.90 -14.50 -3.77
CA SER A 43 -11.18 -13.80 -4.00
C SER A 43 -11.26 -13.12 -5.37
N LEU A 44 -10.14 -12.54 -5.85
CA LEU A 44 -10.06 -11.93 -7.17
C LEU A 44 -10.18 -12.97 -8.28
N LYS A 45 -9.61 -14.16 -8.13
CA LYS A 45 -9.75 -15.24 -9.12
C LYS A 45 -11.21 -15.69 -9.24
N ASP A 46 -11.91 -15.80 -8.13
CA ASP A 46 -13.32 -16.19 -8.10
C ASP A 46 -14.20 -15.15 -8.79
N ILE A 47 -14.03 -13.87 -8.42
CA ILE A 47 -14.78 -12.77 -9.05
C ILE A 47 -14.50 -12.72 -10.56
N GLN A 48 -13.23 -12.85 -10.97
CA GLN A 48 -12.87 -12.88 -12.38
C GLN A 48 -13.45 -14.11 -13.10
N SER A 49 -13.51 -15.26 -12.43
CA SER A 49 -14.13 -16.48 -12.98
C SER A 49 -15.62 -16.28 -13.24
N ILE A 50 -16.33 -15.70 -12.27
CA ILE A 50 -17.75 -15.35 -12.40
C ILE A 50 -17.94 -14.32 -13.52
N ALA A 51 -17.12 -13.27 -13.58
CA ALA A 51 -17.22 -12.27 -14.64
C ALA A 51 -16.98 -12.89 -16.04
N ARG A 52 -16.00 -13.80 -16.18
CA ARG A 52 -15.74 -14.51 -17.43
C ARG A 52 -16.93 -15.37 -17.86
N SER A 53 -17.59 -16.08 -16.94
CA SER A 53 -18.75 -16.92 -17.29
C SER A 53 -19.97 -16.09 -17.72
N LEU A 54 -20.12 -14.88 -17.17
CA LEU A 54 -21.16 -13.93 -17.59
C LEU A 54 -20.90 -13.33 -18.97
N VAL A 55 -19.64 -13.01 -19.30
CA VAL A 55 -19.26 -12.41 -20.59
C VAL A 55 -19.22 -13.45 -21.70
N TYR A 56 -18.74 -14.66 -21.39
CA TYR A 56 -18.70 -15.79 -22.31
C TYR A 56 -19.47 -16.95 -21.68
N PRO A 57 -20.81 -17.00 -21.89
CA PRO A 57 -21.59 -18.17 -21.55
C PRO A 57 -20.96 -19.36 -22.27
N SER A 58 -20.40 -20.29 -21.49
CA SER A 58 -19.73 -21.46 -22.06
C SER A 58 -20.76 -22.20 -22.92
N ALA A 59 -20.65 -22.08 -24.24
CA ALA A 59 -21.54 -22.76 -25.16
C ALA A 59 -21.42 -24.27 -24.89
N PRO A 60 -22.54 -25.01 -24.76
CA PRO A 60 -22.43 -26.45 -24.69
C PRO A 60 -21.97 -26.91 -26.07
N ASN A 61 -20.81 -27.57 -26.09
CA ASN A 61 -20.30 -28.37 -27.20
C ASN A 61 -19.52 -27.61 -28.31
N ALA A 62 -18.27 -27.25 -28.02
CA ALA A 62 -17.24 -27.20 -29.06
C ALA A 62 -16.43 -28.50 -28.97
N GLN A 63 -16.76 -29.47 -29.83
CA GLN A 63 -15.96 -30.66 -30.02
C GLN A 63 -14.51 -30.25 -30.34
N LEU A 64 -13.55 -30.86 -29.66
CA LEU A 64 -12.13 -30.81 -30.01
C LEU A 64 -11.95 -31.49 -31.37
N THR A 65 -12.20 -30.77 -32.46
CA THR A 65 -11.86 -31.22 -33.80
C THR A 65 -10.39 -30.93 -34.04
N GLN A 66 -9.57 -31.94 -33.78
CA GLN A 66 -8.21 -32.00 -34.33
C GLN A 66 -8.31 -31.87 -35.85
N LYS A 67 -7.88 -30.73 -36.40
CA LYS A 67 -7.61 -30.56 -37.83
C LYS A 67 -6.17 -30.09 -37.98
N ALA A 68 -5.43 -30.90 -38.72
CA ALA A 68 -4.02 -30.75 -39.00
C ALA A 68 -3.74 -29.67 -40.04
N ARG A 69 -2.48 -29.20 -40.01
CA ARG A 69 -1.66 -28.63 -41.08
C ARG A 69 -1.95 -27.20 -41.57
N GLY A 70 -0.89 -26.40 -41.49
CA GLY A 70 -0.64 -25.21 -42.30
C GLY A 70 0.58 -24.49 -41.74
N ALA A 71 1.73 -24.62 -42.40
CA ALA A 71 2.94 -23.85 -42.13
C ALA A 71 2.67 -22.35 -42.37
N ASP A 72 3.40 -21.46 -41.70
CA ASP A 72 4.04 -20.30 -42.35
C ASP A 72 5.01 -19.61 -41.39
N ASP A 73 6.11 -19.18 -41.98
CA ASP A 73 7.39 -18.76 -41.41
C ASP A 73 7.33 -17.51 -40.52
N CYS A 74 8.12 -17.49 -39.43
CA CYS A 74 8.62 -16.25 -38.84
C CYS A 74 10.03 -16.48 -38.30
N SER A 75 11.00 -16.00 -39.08
CA SER A 75 12.45 -16.05 -38.84
C SER A 75 12.87 -15.35 -37.56
N ASP A 76 13.61 -16.10 -36.75
CA ASP A 76 14.94 -15.79 -36.19
C ASP A 76 15.42 -14.33 -36.25
N LEU A 77 15.52 -13.71 -35.08
CA LEU A 77 16.48 -12.64 -34.80
C LEU A 77 16.99 -12.80 -33.37
N GLU A 78 18.09 -13.55 -33.25
CA GLU A 78 19.00 -13.49 -32.11
C GLU A 78 19.54 -12.06 -31.97
N TYR A 79 19.30 -11.43 -30.82
CA TYR A 79 19.93 -10.17 -30.46
C TYR A 79 21.14 -10.47 -29.59
N GLU A 80 22.33 -10.43 -30.19
CA GLU A 80 23.59 -10.44 -29.47
C GLU A 80 23.88 -9.05 -28.86
N PRO A 81 24.23 -8.96 -27.57
CA PRO A 81 24.72 -7.73 -26.99
C PRO A 81 26.23 -7.61 -27.24
N ASP A 82 26.59 -6.66 -28.11
CA ASP A 82 27.97 -6.29 -28.40
C ASP A 82 28.70 -5.76 -27.15
N ALA A 83 29.98 -6.13 -27.08
CA ALA A 83 30.93 -5.92 -26.02
C ALA A 83 31.49 -4.48 -25.97
N GLU A 84 32.32 -4.25 -24.94
CA GLU A 84 33.17 -3.09 -24.61
C GLU A 84 32.46 -1.75 -24.29
N GLU A 85 32.82 -1.01 -23.23
CA GLU A 85 34.16 -0.51 -22.95
C GLU A 85 34.25 -0.05 -21.48
N GLU A 86 35.21 -0.62 -20.73
CA GLU A 86 35.61 -0.12 -19.41
C GLU A 86 36.49 1.11 -19.57
N ALA A 87 36.03 2.27 -19.11
CA ALA A 87 36.87 3.45 -18.94
C ALA A 87 37.07 3.71 -17.44
N TYR A 88 38.17 3.15 -16.92
CA TYR A 88 38.83 3.65 -15.71
C TYR A 88 39.27 5.09 -15.94
N VAL A 89 38.83 6.01 -15.08
CA VAL A 89 39.45 7.32 -14.91
C VAL A 89 39.84 7.44 -13.44
N GLU A 90 41.08 7.06 -13.14
CA GLU A 90 41.82 7.56 -11.99
C GLU A 90 42.17 9.02 -12.27
N GLU A 91 41.89 9.96 -11.37
CA GLU A 91 42.73 11.14 -11.20
C GLU A 91 42.62 11.70 -9.76
N GLU A 92 43.77 12.19 -9.31
CA GLU A 92 44.20 12.42 -7.93
C GLU A 92 43.65 13.69 -7.23
N ASP A 93 43.92 13.71 -5.91
CA ASP A 93 43.70 14.76 -4.90
C ASP A 93 44.25 16.16 -5.26
N LEU A 94 43.46 17.24 -5.09
CA LEU A 94 43.96 18.52 -4.54
C LEU A 94 42.84 19.36 -3.86
N ARG A 95 43.12 19.69 -2.58
CA ARG A 95 42.45 20.59 -1.63
C ARG A 95 41.75 21.83 -2.22
N GLY A 96 40.56 22.12 -1.70
CA GLY A 96 39.96 23.46 -1.73
C GLY A 96 38.67 23.50 -0.90
N GLU A 97 38.77 24.07 0.30
CA GLU A 97 37.70 24.70 1.09
C GLU A 97 36.37 23.92 1.30
N GLU A 98 36.21 23.50 2.55
CA GLU A 98 34.98 23.15 3.24
C GLU A 98 33.76 24.02 2.86
N GLU A 99 32.93 23.51 1.96
CA GLU A 99 31.48 23.53 2.14
C GLU A 99 30.97 22.14 1.75
N VAL A 100 30.81 21.26 2.74
CA VAL A 100 30.28 19.92 2.52
C VAL A 100 28.81 20.06 2.15
N ALA A 101 28.56 20.28 0.86
CA ALA A 101 27.28 20.06 0.23
C ALA A 101 26.99 18.56 0.33
N LEU A 102 26.50 18.14 1.51
CA LEU A 102 26.00 16.81 1.78
C LEU A 102 25.12 16.41 0.60
N PRO A 103 25.46 15.34 -0.13
CA PRO A 103 24.66 14.93 -1.28
C PRO A 103 23.26 14.66 -0.76
N LYS A 104 22.31 15.54 -1.11
CA LYS A 104 20.90 15.39 -0.73
C LYS A 104 20.50 13.99 -1.17
N SER A 105 20.37 13.10 -0.21
CA SER A 105 20.04 11.71 -0.48
C SER A 105 18.75 11.69 -1.29
N LYS A 106 18.56 10.66 -2.11
CA LYS A 106 17.32 10.49 -2.90
C LYS A 106 16.08 10.66 -2.00
N ALA A 107 16.17 10.20 -0.74
CA ALA A 107 15.16 10.41 0.29
C ALA A 107 14.88 11.89 0.62
N MET A 108 15.91 12.72 0.77
CA MET A 108 15.74 14.15 1.08
C MET A 108 15.04 14.91 -0.06
N LYS A 109 15.31 14.53 -1.32
CA LYS A 109 14.62 15.08 -2.50
C LYS A 109 13.14 14.67 -2.53
N ILE A 110 12.84 13.41 -2.21
CA ILE A 110 11.46 12.91 -2.10
C ILE A 110 10.70 13.62 -0.99
N CYS A 111 11.32 13.85 0.17
CA CYS A 111 10.71 14.59 1.27
C CYS A 111 10.35 16.04 0.88
N GLN A 112 11.25 16.71 0.14
CA GLN A 112 11.02 18.06 -0.34
C GLN A 112 9.86 18.12 -1.35
N MET A 113 9.84 17.21 -2.32
CA MET A 113 8.73 17.09 -3.29
C MET A 113 7.39 16.77 -2.60
N ASN A 114 7.38 15.88 -1.60
CA ASN A 114 6.16 15.57 -0.86
C ASN A 114 5.64 16.77 -0.06
N LYS A 115 6.53 17.63 0.44
CA LYS A 115 6.16 18.86 1.12
C LYS A 115 5.52 19.85 0.15
N GLU A 116 6.13 20.07 -1.00
CA GLU A 116 5.60 20.95 -2.06
C GLU A 116 4.26 20.43 -2.60
N ASN A 117 4.14 19.12 -2.80
CA ASN A 117 2.89 18.48 -3.21
C ASN A 117 1.79 18.69 -2.18
N ARG A 118 2.11 18.62 -0.88
CA ARG A 118 1.15 18.86 0.22
C ARG A 118 0.68 20.31 0.26
N GLU A 119 1.57 21.27 0.03
CA GLU A 119 1.25 22.70 -0.04
C GLU A 119 0.45 23.05 -1.32
N ALA A 120 0.66 22.31 -2.40
CA ALA A 120 -0.07 22.47 -3.67
C ALA A 120 -1.50 21.88 -3.65
N VAL A 121 -1.89 21.13 -2.61
CA VAL A 121 -3.26 20.62 -2.46
C VAL A 121 -4.22 21.78 -2.15
N ARG A 122 -4.79 22.37 -3.20
CA ARG A 122 -5.79 23.46 -3.10
C ARG A 122 -7.19 22.97 -2.73
N GLN A 123 -7.52 21.74 -3.11
CA GLN A 123 -8.84 21.17 -2.90
C GLN A 123 -8.69 19.90 -2.07
N HIS A 124 -9.13 19.97 -0.82
CA HIS A 124 -9.41 18.77 -0.05
C HIS A 124 -10.65 18.12 -0.64
N GLN A 125 -10.64 16.81 -0.85
CA GLN A 125 -11.89 16.06 -0.99
C GLN A 125 -12.71 16.35 0.27
N LYS A 126 -13.73 17.20 0.13
CA LYS A 126 -14.85 17.19 1.07
C LYS A 126 -15.62 15.94 0.71
N THR A 127 -15.24 14.79 1.26
CA THR A 127 -16.13 13.63 1.30
C THR A 127 -17.41 14.16 1.95
N GLY A 128 -18.46 14.34 1.16
CA GLY A 128 -19.70 15.01 1.57
C GLY A 128 -20.45 14.27 2.68
N SER A 129 -19.99 13.07 3.06
CA SER A 129 -20.42 12.35 4.23
C SER A 129 -19.63 12.82 5.46
N MET A 130 -20.31 13.60 6.30
CA MET A 130 -19.81 13.86 7.65
C MET A 130 -19.77 12.52 8.42
N SER A 131 -18.67 12.24 9.12
CA SER A 131 -18.56 11.01 9.92
C SER A 131 -19.70 10.91 10.93
N TYR A 132 -20.09 9.69 11.33
CA TYR A 132 -21.13 9.48 12.35
C TYR A 132 -20.88 10.31 13.60
N VAL A 133 -19.65 10.32 14.13
CA VAL A 133 -19.28 11.06 15.35
C VAL A 133 -19.47 12.57 15.16
N SER A 134 -19.04 13.09 14.01
CA SER A 134 -19.19 14.51 13.68
C SER A 134 -20.65 14.90 13.48
N TYR A 135 -21.44 14.06 12.81
CA TYR A 135 -22.86 14.27 12.58
C TYR A 135 -23.69 14.17 13.86
N PHE A 136 -23.41 13.16 14.69
CA PHE A 136 -24.01 13.01 16.01
C PHE A 136 -23.69 14.20 16.90
N SER A 137 -22.43 14.64 16.96
CA SER A 137 -22.01 15.81 17.75
C SER A 137 -22.69 17.10 17.27
N LYS A 138 -22.90 17.24 15.96
CA LYS A 138 -23.63 18.37 15.38
C LYS A 138 -25.11 18.33 15.75
N LEU A 139 -25.78 17.20 15.55
CA LEU A 139 -27.19 17.03 15.95
C LEU A 139 -27.39 17.29 17.45
N LYS A 140 -26.50 16.76 18.28
CA LYS A 140 -26.52 16.94 19.74
C LYS A 140 -26.58 18.42 20.11
N LYS A 141 -25.80 19.26 19.43
CA LYS A 141 -25.75 20.73 19.64
C LYS A 141 -26.96 21.44 19.03
N ASP A 142 -27.27 21.14 17.78
CA ASP A 142 -28.21 21.92 16.98
C ASP A 142 -29.68 21.62 17.32
N LYS A 143 -30.02 20.36 17.64
CA LYS A 143 -31.41 19.91 17.87
C LYS A 143 -31.68 19.46 19.31
N TYR A 144 -30.70 18.84 19.96
CA TYR A 144 -30.93 18.16 21.25
C TYR A 144 -30.36 18.93 22.46
N ASN A 145 -30.01 20.21 22.34
CA ASN A 145 -29.53 21.05 23.46
C ASN A 145 -28.38 20.41 24.28
N ASN A 146 -27.45 19.74 23.61
CA ASN A 146 -26.36 18.96 24.21
C ASN A 146 -26.80 17.70 24.99
N HIS A 147 -28.04 17.24 24.86
CA HIS A 147 -28.48 15.92 25.30
C HIS A 147 -28.27 14.86 24.22
N ASP A 148 -27.95 13.64 24.64
CA ASP A 148 -27.80 12.53 23.70
C ASP A 148 -29.17 12.14 23.12
N PRO A 149 -29.32 12.14 21.78
CA PRO A 149 -30.57 11.74 21.15
C PRO A 149 -30.86 10.25 21.40
N SER A 150 -32.15 9.93 21.53
CA SER A 150 -32.58 8.52 21.55
C SER A 150 -32.22 7.86 20.22
N PRO A 151 -31.84 6.56 20.20
CA PRO A 151 -31.57 5.83 18.95
C PRO A 151 -32.71 5.93 17.92
N ILE A 152 -33.96 5.96 18.38
CA ILE A 152 -35.15 6.07 17.52
C ILE A 152 -35.23 7.47 16.89
N GLU A 153 -34.93 8.51 17.65
CA GLU A 153 -34.98 9.91 17.18
C GLU A 153 -33.83 10.19 16.20
N PHE A 154 -32.63 9.70 16.52
CA PHE A 154 -31.48 9.76 15.63
C PHE A 154 -31.75 9.04 14.30
N PHE A 155 -32.40 7.87 14.33
CA PHE A 155 -32.78 7.14 13.12
C PHE A 155 -33.74 7.96 12.24
N LYS A 156 -34.78 8.55 12.84
CA LYS A 156 -35.71 9.43 12.10
C LYS A 156 -34.99 10.62 11.47
N ASP A 157 -34.12 11.29 12.21
CA ASP A 157 -33.38 12.45 11.73
C ASP A 157 -32.40 12.12 10.57
N THR A 158 -31.90 10.89 10.52
CA THR A 158 -30.96 10.43 9.50
C THR A 158 -31.62 9.84 8.26
N HIS A 159 -32.87 9.36 8.38
CA HIS A 159 -33.56 8.60 7.31
C HIS A 159 -34.86 9.25 6.83
N THR A 160 -35.21 10.43 7.33
CA THR A 160 -36.35 11.21 6.81
C THR A 160 -35.86 12.26 5.81
N ASN A 161 -36.33 12.17 4.56
CA ASN A 161 -36.04 13.19 3.57
C ASN A 161 -37.07 14.32 3.67
N SER A 162 -36.59 15.54 3.98
CA SER A 162 -37.39 16.78 4.03
C SER A 162 -38.18 17.09 2.75
N LYS A 163 -37.87 16.46 1.61
CA LYS A 163 -38.56 16.67 0.33
C LYS A 163 -39.80 15.80 0.11
N THR A 164 -39.91 14.66 0.77
CA THR A 164 -41.01 13.70 0.49
C THR A 164 -41.74 13.20 1.72
N ASP A 165 -41.33 13.62 2.92
CA ASP A 165 -41.89 13.16 4.21
C ASP A 165 -42.01 11.61 4.29
N SER A 166 -41.16 10.94 3.52
CA SER A 166 -41.09 9.49 3.38
C SER A 166 -39.75 9.02 3.95
N MET A 167 -39.77 7.91 4.69
CA MET A 167 -38.53 7.28 5.13
C MET A 167 -37.79 6.74 3.89
N SER A 168 -36.51 7.09 3.76
CA SER A 168 -35.63 6.65 2.67
C SER A 168 -35.08 5.25 2.91
#